data_AF-A0A7K6KRL1-F1
#
_entry.id   AF-A0A7K6KRL1-F1
#
_cell.length_a   1.000
_cell.length_b   1.000
_cell.length_c   1.000
_cell.angle_alpha   90.00
_cell.angle_beta   90.00
_cell.angle_gamma   90.00
#
_symmetry.space_group_name_H-M   'P 1'
#
loop_
_entity.id
_entity.type
_entity.pdbx_description
1 polymer ?
#
loop_
_entity_poly.entity_id
_entity_poly.type
_entity_poly.pdbx_seq_one_letter_code
_entity_poly.pdbx_strand_id
1 'polypeptide(L)'
;NSGGVPAHPGEPPRKPGAVAAPPGEVAPQAGTVATPPGTLFSCACRDVLGWGFSEGRLEIFHGAGEWLGLRLPHGAAPQVVARLQAVTRGCEAQELALPRGAGGRRGFRVDPSGVVTAVTRFSFAETAGLRPGA
;
A
#
# COMPACT_ATOMS: atom_id res chain seq x y z
N ASN A 1 -29.01 -80.13 6.95
CA ASN A 1 -29.98 -79.70 5.93
C ASN A 1 -29.82 -78.18 5.77
N SER A 2 -29.25 -77.75 4.63
CA SER A 2 -29.20 -76.36 4.09
C SER A 2 -28.47 -75.30 4.95
N GLY A 3 -27.29 -74.73 4.64
CA GLY A 3 -26.75 -74.21 3.36
C GLY A 3 -27.31 -72.80 3.09
N GLY A 4 -26.60 -71.68 2.96
CA GLY A 4 -25.19 -71.29 3.01
C GLY A 4 -25.10 -69.74 3.03
N VAL A 5 -23.95 -69.18 3.44
CA VAL A 5 -23.60 -67.73 3.45
C VAL A 5 -23.13 -67.30 2.03
N PRO A 6 -23.03 -65.99 1.69
CA PRO A 6 -21.74 -65.33 1.94
C PRO A 6 -21.72 -63.79 2.21
N ALA A 7 -20.66 -63.39 2.91
CA ALA A 7 -19.82 -62.15 2.86
C ALA A 7 -20.43 -60.76 3.21
N HIS A 8 -20.15 -60.15 4.39
CA HIS A 8 -18.97 -59.34 4.83
C HIS A 8 -18.83 -57.93 4.19
N PRO A 9 -18.23 -56.91 4.85
CA PRO A 9 -18.19 -56.48 6.27
C PRO A 9 -18.59 -54.99 6.46
N GLY A 10 -18.96 -54.55 7.67
CA GLY A 10 -19.15 -53.13 7.99
C GLY A 10 -18.53 -52.76 9.34
N GLU A 11 -17.30 -52.24 9.30
CA GLU A 11 -16.48 -51.76 10.42
C GLU A 11 -17.05 -50.46 11.06
N PRO A 12 -16.84 -50.18 12.37
CA PRO A 12 -17.61 -49.21 13.16
C PRO A 12 -17.02 -47.77 13.11
N PRO A 13 -17.60 -46.77 13.83
CA PRO A 13 -17.60 -45.37 13.42
C PRO A 13 -16.28 -44.67 13.73
N ARG A 14 -15.85 -43.76 12.85
CA ARG A 14 -14.69 -42.88 13.07
C ARG A 14 -15.10 -41.41 12.94
N LYS A 15 -15.16 -40.71 14.08
CA LYS A 15 -14.82 -39.27 14.18
C LYS A 15 -13.34 -39.22 14.58
N PRO A 16 -12.50 -38.28 14.08
CA PRO A 16 -12.73 -36.83 14.17
C PRO A 16 -12.44 -36.06 12.86
N GLY A 17 -13.27 -35.07 12.57
CA GLY A 17 -13.02 -34.13 11.48
C GLY A 17 -11.78 -33.29 11.78
N ALA A 18 -10.70 -33.56 11.05
CA ALA A 18 -9.61 -32.62 10.90
C ALA A 18 -10.18 -31.39 10.16
N VAL A 19 -10.22 -30.25 10.84
CA VAL A 19 -10.41 -28.96 10.18
C VAL A 19 -9.14 -28.74 9.36
N ALA A 20 -9.24 -28.99 8.06
CA ALA A 20 -8.24 -28.57 7.10
C ALA A 20 -8.16 -27.04 7.14
N ALA A 21 -7.01 -26.50 7.58
CA ALA A 21 -6.71 -25.10 7.40
C ALA A 21 -6.74 -24.77 5.90
N PRO A 22 -7.34 -23.65 5.47
CA PRO A 22 -7.34 -23.28 4.06
C PRO A 22 -5.90 -23.05 3.56
N PRO A 23 -5.53 -23.51 2.36
CA PRO A 23 -4.25 -23.19 1.77
C PRO A 23 -4.35 -21.77 1.21
N GLY A 24 -4.01 -20.78 2.04
CA GLY A 24 -4.09 -19.39 1.63
C GLY A 24 -3.62 -18.46 2.73
N GLU A 25 -2.33 -18.13 2.71
CA GLU A 25 -1.81 -16.76 2.69
C GLU A 25 -0.28 -16.86 2.64
N VAL A 26 0.29 -16.83 1.44
CA VAL A 26 1.74 -16.61 1.33
C VAL A 26 1.93 -15.14 1.66
N ALA A 27 2.33 -14.85 2.90
CA ALA A 27 2.83 -13.54 3.28
C ALA A 27 3.88 -13.12 2.23
N PRO A 28 3.84 -11.88 1.70
CA PRO A 28 4.83 -11.44 0.72
C PRO A 28 6.18 -11.46 1.41
N GLN A 29 6.96 -12.52 1.18
CA GLN A 29 8.32 -12.60 1.65
C GLN A 29 9.05 -11.44 0.98
N ALA A 30 9.51 -10.48 1.79
CA ALA A 30 10.37 -9.42 1.35
C ALA A 30 11.69 -10.06 0.93
N GLY A 31 11.75 -10.59 -0.30
CA GLY A 31 12.98 -11.07 -0.89
C GLY A 31 13.92 -9.88 -1.03
N THR A 32 15.06 -9.92 -0.36
CA THR A 32 16.10 -8.93 -0.56
C THR A 32 16.63 -9.07 -1.98
N VAL A 33 16.19 -8.18 -2.88
CA VAL A 33 16.74 -8.10 -4.22
C VAL A 33 18.15 -7.52 -4.11
N ALA A 34 19.15 -8.25 -4.59
CA ALA A 34 20.51 -7.73 -4.65
C ALA A 34 20.55 -6.48 -5.53
N THR A 35 20.92 -5.34 -4.95
CA THR A 35 21.07 -4.09 -5.69
C THR A 35 22.36 -4.12 -6.50
N PRO A 36 22.33 -3.86 -7.81
CA PRO A 36 23.54 -3.82 -8.62
C PRO A 36 24.51 -2.73 -8.14
N PRO A 37 25.83 -2.89 -8.36
CA PRO A 37 26.82 -1.88 -7.98
C PRO A 37 26.52 -0.56 -8.68
N GLY A 38 26.60 0.55 -7.94
CA GLY A 38 26.26 1.89 -8.43
C GLY A 38 24.79 2.30 -8.28
N THR A 39 23.95 1.47 -7.63
CA THR A 39 22.58 1.85 -7.28
C THR A 39 22.59 2.97 -6.23
N LEU A 40 22.02 4.12 -6.57
CA LEU A 40 21.89 5.25 -5.64
C LEU A 40 20.64 5.14 -4.75
N PHE A 41 19.58 4.51 -5.27
CA PHE A 41 18.31 4.36 -4.58
C PHE A 41 17.55 3.13 -5.09
N SER A 42 16.92 2.39 -4.16
CA SER A 42 16.00 1.31 -4.45
C SER A 42 14.98 1.20 -3.31
N CYS A 43 13.70 1.11 -3.65
CA CYS A 43 12.61 0.78 -2.73
C CYS A 43 11.62 -0.16 -3.42
N ALA A 44 10.77 -0.84 -2.65
CA ALA A 44 9.70 -1.63 -3.26
C ALA A 44 8.66 -0.69 -3.87
N CYS A 45 8.08 -1.06 -5.01
CA CYS A 45 7.07 -0.22 -5.68
C CYS A 45 5.83 0.04 -4.80
N ARG A 46 5.54 -0.85 -3.86
CA ARG A 46 4.46 -0.71 -2.88
C ARG A 46 4.73 0.37 -1.83
N ASP A 47 6.00 0.74 -1.63
CA ASP A 47 6.41 1.74 -0.65
C ASP A 47 6.39 3.15 -1.24
N VAL A 48 6.20 3.31 -2.55
CA VAL A 48 6.05 4.59 -3.23
C VAL A 48 4.63 5.12 -2.98
N LEU A 49 4.54 6.25 -2.29
CA LEU A 49 3.29 6.92 -1.93
C LEU A 49 2.82 7.88 -3.03
N GLY A 50 3.76 8.53 -3.71
CA GLY A 50 3.46 9.47 -4.78
C GLY A 50 4.70 10.18 -5.32
N TRP A 51 4.49 11.10 -6.24
CA TRP A 51 5.56 11.88 -6.86
C TRP A 51 5.15 13.31 -7.16
N GLY A 52 6.09 14.25 -7.11
CA GLY A 52 5.91 15.62 -7.59
C GLY A 52 6.88 15.91 -8.74
N PHE A 53 6.49 16.76 -9.68
CA PHE A 53 7.43 17.24 -10.69
C PHE A 53 7.29 18.74 -10.88
N SER A 54 8.38 19.47 -10.61
CA SER A 54 8.43 20.92 -10.79
C SER A 54 9.81 21.34 -11.30
N GLU A 55 9.84 22.22 -12.29
CA GLU A 55 11.09 22.84 -12.81
C GLU A 55 12.22 21.85 -13.16
N GLY A 56 11.89 20.66 -13.68
CA GLY A 56 12.90 19.65 -14.03
C GLY A 56 13.36 18.78 -12.85
N ARG A 57 12.79 18.97 -11.66
CA ARG A 57 13.01 18.14 -10.47
C ARG A 57 11.84 17.18 -10.28
N LEU A 58 12.14 15.90 -10.19
CA LEU A 58 11.23 14.86 -9.74
C LEU A 58 11.45 14.62 -8.25
N GLU A 59 10.37 14.56 -7.50
CA GLU A 59 10.35 14.20 -6.09
C GLU A 59 9.55 12.90 -5.95
N ILE A 60 10.09 11.92 -5.25
CA ILE A 60 9.43 10.64 -4.98
C ILE A 60 9.24 10.55 -3.46
N PHE A 61 7.99 10.43 -3.02
CA PHE A 61 7.62 10.25 -1.62
C PHE A 61 7.43 8.76 -1.35
N HIS A 62 8.10 8.23 -0.34
CA HIS A 62 8.08 6.80 -0.04
C HIS A 62 8.23 6.49 1.45
N GLY A 63 7.90 5.26 1.84
CA GLY A 63 8.08 4.80 3.22
C GLY A 63 7.14 5.49 4.22
N ALA A 64 7.69 5.93 5.36
CA ALA A 64 6.99 6.56 6.47
C ALA A 64 7.45 8.01 6.68
N GLY A 65 7.53 8.78 5.59
CA GLY A 65 7.91 10.19 5.59
C GLY A 65 9.23 10.51 4.88
N GLU A 66 9.85 9.52 4.24
CA GLU A 66 11.02 9.73 3.39
C GLU A 66 10.64 10.30 2.00
N TRP A 67 11.58 11.04 1.42
CA TRP A 67 11.48 11.47 0.03
C TRP A 67 12.85 11.57 -0.63
N LEU A 68 12.87 11.46 -1.95
CA LEU A 68 14.06 11.61 -2.78
C LEU A 68 13.80 12.62 -3.91
N GLY A 69 14.71 13.59 -4.06
CA GLY A 69 14.70 14.55 -5.15
C GLY A 69 15.76 14.24 -6.22
N LEU A 70 15.37 14.27 -7.49
CA LEU A 70 16.25 13.98 -8.64
C LEU A 70 16.04 15.04 -9.72
N ARG A 71 17.12 15.51 -10.35
CA ARG A 71 17.00 16.32 -11.58
C ARG A 71 16.88 15.40 -12.78
N LEU A 72 15.84 15.60 -13.58
CA LEU A 72 15.63 14.84 -14.79
C LEU A 72 16.24 15.57 -16.00
N PRO A 73 16.77 14.82 -16.99
CA PRO A 73 17.06 15.36 -18.30
C PRO A 73 15.81 15.97 -18.94
N HIS A 74 16.01 16.95 -19.83
CA HIS A 74 14.91 17.62 -20.51
C HIS A 74 14.05 16.61 -21.29
N GLY A 75 12.72 16.68 -21.15
CA GLY A 75 11.78 15.77 -21.82
C GLY A 75 11.65 14.36 -21.23
N ALA A 76 12.43 13.98 -20.20
CA ALA A 76 12.35 12.65 -19.60
C ALA A 76 11.14 12.46 -18.66
N ALA A 77 10.59 13.55 -18.11
CA ALA A 77 9.55 13.50 -17.08
C ALA A 77 8.30 12.67 -17.48
N PRO A 78 7.70 12.81 -18.68
CA PRO A 78 6.52 12.05 -19.05
C PRO A 78 6.74 10.53 -19.04
N GLN A 79 7.93 10.08 -19.48
CA GLN A 79 8.27 8.66 -19.51
C GLN A 79 8.48 8.09 -18.10
N VAL A 80 9.13 8.87 -17.22
CA VAL A 80 9.33 8.46 -15.83
C VAL A 80 8.00 8.39 -15.08
N VAL A 81 7.14 9.40 -15.23
CA VAL A 81 5.80 9.43 -14.61
C VAL A 81 4.94 8.27 -15.11
N ALA A 82 4.93 8.00 -16.42
CA ALA A 82 4.18 6.86 -16.97
C ALA A 82 4.63 5.52 -16.38
N ARG A 83 5.94 5.35 -16.13
CA ARG A 83 6.46 4.13 -15.47
C ARG A 83 6.07 4.05 -14.01
N LEU A 84 6.13 5.15 -13.26
CA LEU A 84 5.68 5.20 -11.86
C LEU A 84 4.20 4.82 -11.74
N GLN A 85 3.35 5.35 -12.62
CA GLN A 85 1.94 5.01 -12.70
C GLN A 85 1.70 3.52 -13.02
N ALA A 86 2.55 2.92 -13.85
CA ALA A 86 2.40 1.52 -14.25
C ALA A 86 2.79 0.51 -13.16
N VAL A 87 3.71 0.87 -12.26
CA VAL A 87 4.30 -0.09 -11.30
C VAL A 87 3.96 0.21 -9.83
N THR A 88 3.45 1.40 -9.53
CA THR A 88 3.11 1.82 -8.16
C THR A 88 1.62 2.12 -8.03
N ARG A 89 1.14 2.25 -6.79
CA ARG A 89 -0.21 2.77 -6.50
C ARG A 89 -0.20 4.26 -6.13
N GLY A 90 0.96 4.90 -6.20
CA GLY A 90 1.10 6.31 -5.88
C GLY A 90 0.41 7.21 -6.90
N CYS A 91 0.33 8.49 -6.56
CA CYS A 91 -0.25 9.51 -7.42
C CYS A 91 0.62 10.77 -7.44
N GLU A 92 0.22 11.74 -8.26
CA GLU A 92 0.85 13.06 -8.22
C GLU A 92 0.55 13.72 -6.86
N ALA A 93 1.62 14.09 -6.16
CA ALA A 93 1.55 14.72 -4.85
C ALA A 93 1.20 16.20 -5.01
N GLN A 94 0.25 16.66 -4.20
CA GLN A 94 -0.17 18.05 -4.16
C GLN A 94 0.22 18.68 -2.83
N GLU A 95 0.94 19.80 -2.88
CA GLU A 95 1.22 20.59 -1.70
C GLU A 95 -0.02 21.40 -1.29
N LEU A 96 -0.39 21.31 -0.01
CA LEU A 96 -1.52 22.03 0.56
C LEU A 96 -1.06 22.91 1.72
N ALA A 97 -1.15 24.23 1.54
CA ALA A 97 -0.99 25.19 2.62
C ALA A 97 -2.34 25.38 3.35
N LEU A 98 -2.49 24.76 4.53
CA LEU A 98 -3.73 24.78 5.30
C LEU A 98 -3.68 25.80 6.44
N PRO A 99 -4.45 26.90 6.39
CA PRO A 99 -4.60 27.81 7.53
C PRO A 99 -5.19 27.09 8.74
N ARG A 100 -4.81 27.55 9.94
CA ARG A 100 -5.40 27.03 11.19
C ARG A 100 -6.73 27.74 11.47
N GLY A 101 -7.71 26.96 11.92
CA GLY A 101 -8.99 27.47 12.40
C GLY A 101 -8.88 28.11 13.78
N ALA A 102 -10.02 28.52 14.33
CA ALA A 102 -10.13 29.11 15.66
C ALA A 102 -9.43 28.23 16.73
N GLY A 103 -8.66 28.87 17.61
CA GLY A 103 -7.87 28.18 18.64
C GLY A 103 -6.70 27.36 18.10
N GLY A 104 -6.22 27.61 16.87
CA GLY A 104 -5.06 26.93 16.31
C GLY A 104 -5.33 25.50 15.82
N ARG A 105 -6.60 25.11 15.68
CA ARG A 105 -6.99 23.77 15.23
C ARG A 105 -6.64 23.57 13.76
N ARG A 106 -6.06 22.42 13.42
CA ARG A 106 -5.71 22.05 12.03
C ARG A 106 -6.93 21.75 11.15
N GLY A 107 -8.04 21.32 11.76
CA GLY A 107 -9.25 20.91 11.03
C GLY A 107 -9.22 19.46 10.53
N PHE A 108 -8.21 18.66 10.87
CA PHE A 108 -8.12 17.24 10.56
C PHE A 108 -7.30 16.48 11.61
N ARG A 109 -7.41 15.14 11.61
CA ARG A 109 -6.63 14.21 12.44
C ARG A 109 -5.87 13.25 11.53
N VAL A 110 -4.66 12.89 11.95
CA VAL A 110 -3.78 11.94 11.27
C VAL A 110 -3.45 10.82 12.25
N ASP A 111 -3.36 9.59 11.78
CA ASP A 111 -2.86 8.47 12.57
C ASP A 111 -1.31 8.39 12.55
N PRO A 112 -0.68 7.49 13.31
CA PRO A 112 0.78 7.35 13.32
C PRO A 112 1.40 6.94 11.97
N SER A 113 0.62 6.37 11.05
CA SER A 113 1.09 6.02 9.70
C SER A 113 1.07 7.21 8.74
N GLY A 114 0.53 8.35 9.16
CA GLY A 114 0.46 9.56 8.33
C GLY A 114 -0.85 9.70 7.55
N VAL A 115 -1.81 8.78 7.72
CA VAL A 115 -3.09 8.81 7.01
C VAL A 115 -4.10 9.71 7.73
N VAL A 116 -4.83 10.51 6.96
CA VAL A 116 -5.89 11.37 7.49
C VAL A 116 -7.08 10.49 7.93
N THR A 117 -7.38 10.48 9.23
CA THR A 117 -8.48 9.65 9.78
C THR A 117 -9.80 10.41 9.90
N ALA A 118 -9.74 11.73 9.99
CA ALA A 118 -10.93 12.57 10.09
C ALA A 118 -10.64 13.98 9.58
N VAL A 119 -11.63 14.59 8.93
CA VAL A 119 -11.62 16.00 8.53
C VAL A 119 -12.85 16.68 9.11
N THR A 120 -12.64 17.82 9.76
CA THR A 120 -13.71 18.62 10.37
C THR A 120 -14.49 19.34 9.28
N ARG A 121 -15.82 19.23 9.32
CA ARG A 121 -16.68 19.95 8.37
C ARG A 121 -16.49 21.46 8.48
N PHE A 122 -16.60 22.13 7.34
CA PHE A 122 -16.46 23.58 7.16
C PHE A 122 -15.09 24.13 7.61
N SER A 123 -14.08 23.26 7.68
CA SER A 123 -12.71 23.67 7.98
C SER A 123 -11.94 24.01 6.71
N PHE A 124 -10.86 24.78 6.85
CA PHE A 124 -9.94 25.05 5.75
C PHE A 124 -9.39 23.76 5.10
N ALA A 125 -9.18 22.71 5.90
CA ALA A 125 -8.72 21.41 5.39
C ALA A 125 -9.75 20.77 4.45
N GLU A 126 -11.04 20.80 4.80
CA GLU A 126 -12.10 20.27 3.95
C GLU A 126 -12.24 21.08 2.65
N THR A 127 -12.20 22.40 2.76
CA THR A 127 -12.28 23.34 1.62
C THR A 127 -11.10 23.19 0.67
N ALA A 128 -9.91 22.92 1.19
CA ALA A 128 -8.72 22.62 0.40
C ALA A 128 -8.73 21.22 -0.24
N GLY A 129 -9.79 20.43 -0.02
CA GLY A 129 -9.97 19.12 -0.65
C GLY A 129 -9.49 17.93 0.18
N LEU A 130 -8.99 18.12 1.40
CA LEU A 130 -8.55 17.02 2.26
C LEU A 130 -9.73 16.11 2.62
N ARG A 131 -9.53 14.79 2.57
CA ARG A 131 -10.55 13.78 2.91
C ARG A 131 -9.95 12.70 3.80
N PRO A 132 -10.76 11.99 4.60
CA PRO A 132 -10.28 10.79 5.29
C PRO A 132 -9.78 9.74 4.30
N GLY A 133 -8.67 9.08 4.62
CA GLY A 133 -7.98 8.12 3.76
C GLY A 133 -7.00 8.76 2.77
N ALA A 134 -6.89 10.10 2.76
CA ALA A 134 -5.81 10.81 2.09
C ALA A 134 -4.49 10.69 2.85
#